data_AF-A0A166GKG0-F1
#
_entry.id   AF-A0A166GKG0-F1
#
_cell.length_a   1.000
_cell.length_b   1.000
_cell.length_c   1.000
_cell.angle_alpha   90.00
_cell.angle_beta   90.00
_cell.angle_gamma   90.00
#
_symmetry.space_group_name_H-M   'P 1'
#
loop_
_entity.id
_entity.type
_entity.pdbx_description
1 polymer ?
#
loop_
_entity_poly.entity_id
_entity_poly.type
_entity_poly.pdbx_seq_one_letter_code
_entity_poly.pdbx_strand_id
1 'polypeptide(L)'
;MPNNQLRLRALRLYKDLLYLSKDYPDPAYDYSGRIRKMFENNRNLTDAAEVERALKMGEYIKNETLALYSLRKYRHLKRTYYPPDN
;
A
#
# COMPACT_ATOMS: atom_id res chain seq x y z
N MET A 1 8.99 21.05 -18.44
CA MET A 1 9.90 20.07 -17.81
C MET A 1 9.11 18.80 -17.57
N PRO A 2 9.56 17.59 -17.97
CA PRO A 2 8.76 16.39 -17.80
C PRO A 2 8.60 16.11 -16.30
N ASN A 3 7.37 16.30 -15.82
CA ASN A 3 6.70 15.67 -14.69
C ASN A 3 7.45 15.40 -13.36
N ASN A 4 8.22 16.38 -12.86
CA ASN A 4 8.85 16.30 -11.53
C ASN A 4 7.83 16.04 -10.40
N GLN A 5 6.58 16.51 -10.55
CA GLN A 5 5.50 16.28 -9.59
C GLN A 5 5.09 14.79 -9.51
N LEU A 6 4.93 14.11 -10.64
CA LEU A 6 4.62 12.67 -10.62
C LEU A 6 5.77 11.84 -10.03
N ARG A 7 7.02 12.23 -10.29
CA ARG A 7 8.19 11.56 -9.69
C ARG A 7 8.19 11.71 -8.17
N LEU A 8 7.92 12.91 -7.65
CA LEU A 8 7.82 13.14 -6.20
C LEU A 8 6.64 12.37 -5.58
N ARG A 9 5.50 12.31 -6.26
CA ARG A 9 4.34 11.51 -5.82
C ARG A 9 4.66 10.02 -5.78
N ALA A 10 5.34 9.50 -6.80
CA ALA A 10 5.81 8.11 -6.84
C ALA A 10 6.75 7.78 -5.68
N LEU A 11 7.73 8.64 -5.40
CA LEU A 11 8.66 8.47 -4.29
C LEU A 11 7.97 8.49 -2.93
N ARG A 12 7.00 9.40 -2.74
CA ARG A 12 6.19 9.45 -1.51
C ARG A 12 5.38 8.17 -1.35
N LEU A 13 4.67 7.75 -2.40
CA LEU A 13 3.86 6.54 -2.39
C LEU A 13 4.69 5.29 -2.10
N TYR A 14 5.88 5.18 -2.67
CA TYR A 14 6.81 4.08 -2.40
C TYR A 14 7.20 4.01 -0.93
N LYS A 15 7.58 5.15 -0.32
CA LYS A 15 7.94 5.22 1.10
C LYS A 15 6.75 4.89 2.00
N ASP A 16 5.57 5.40 1.67
CA ASP A 16 4.35 5.11 2.42
C ASP A 16 4.03 3.60 2.40
N LEU A 17 4.10 2.97 1.23
CA LEU A 17 3.85 1.53 1.07
C LEU A 17 4.91 0.68 1.80
N LEU A 18 6.18 1.08 1.75
CA LEU A 18 7.25 0.39 2.46
C LEU A 18 7.15 0.55 3.98
N TYR A 19 6.63 1.69 4.46
CA TYR A 19 6.35 1.86 5.88
C TYR A 19 5.21 0.94 6.30
N LEU A 20 4.11 0.94 5.54
CA LEU A 20 2.97 0.06 5.81
C LEU A 20 3.35 -1.42 5.79
N SER A 21 4.31 -1.83 4.96
CA SER A 21 4.72 -3.25 4.87
C SER A 21 5.24 -3.83 6.18
N LYS A 22 5.73 -2.99 7.10
CA LYS A 22 6.29 -3.43 8.39
C LYS A 22 5.23 -3.99 9.33
N ASP A 23 4.01 -3.48 9.25
CA ASP A 23 2.90 -3.85 10.13
C ASP A 23 1.99 -4.94 9.53
N TYR A 24 2.39 -5.48 8.37
CA TYR A 24 1.60 -6.42 7.61
C TYR A 24 1.49 -7.75 8.38
N PRO A 25 0.28 -8.31 8.54
CA PRO A 25 0.04 -9.43 9.45
C PRO A 25 0.71 -10.74 9.02
N ASP A 26 1.00 -10.92 7.73
CA ASP A 26 1.56 -12.16 7.19
C ASP A 26 3.03 -11.96 6.74
N PRO A 27 4.01 -12.52 7.47
CA PRO A 27 5.42 -12.40 7.13
C PRO A 27 5.80 -13.21 5.87
N ALA A 28 5.04 -14.23 5.48
CA ALA A 28 5.32 -15.05 4.30
C ALA A 28 4.88 -14.38 2.99
N TYR A 29 4.04 -13.35 3.06
CA TYR A 29 3.49 -12.68 1.87
C TYR A 29 4.53 -11.87 1.07
N ASP A 30 5.67 -11.50 1.70
CA ASP A 30 6.73 -10.66 1.13
C ASP A 30 6.19 -9.37 0.48
N TYR A 31 5.45 -8.58 1.28
CA TYR A 31 4.82 -7.35 0.81
C TYR A 31 5.85 -6.36 0.25
N SER A 32 6.97 -6.14 0.97
CA SER A 32 8.01 -5.20 0.56
C SER A 32 8.66 -5.60 -0.77
N GLY A 33 8.95 -6.89 -0.97
CA GLY A 33 9.47 -7.42 -2.24
C GLY A 33 8.49 -7.21 -3.40
N ARG A 34 7.18 -7.42 -3.17
CA ARG A 34 6.14 -7.17 -4.18
C ARG A 34 6.04 -5.70 -4.57
N ILE A 35 6.04 -4.79 -3.58
CA ILE A 35 6.03 -3.34 -3.85
C ILE A 35 7.27 -2.96 -4.66
N ARG A 36 8.45 -3.42 -4.25
CA ARG A 36 9.69 -3.16 -4.99
C ARG A 36 9.58 -3.61 -6.46
N LYS A 37 9.15 -4.85 -6.70
CA LYS A 37 8.93 -5.38 -8.07
C LYS A 37 7.93 -4.54 -8.86
N MET A 38 6.83 -4.10 -8.24
CA MET A 38 5.83 -3.25 -8.89
C MET A 38 6.43 -1.93 -9.38
N PHE A 39 7.26 -1.26 -8.57
CA PHE A 39 7.92 -0.01 -8.98
C PHE A 39 9.05 -0.27 -9.99
N GLU A 40 9.79 -1.37 -9.87
CA GLU A 40 10.84 -1.75 -10.82
C GLU A 40 10.26 -2.03 -12.22
N ASN A 41 9.14 -2.75 -12.31
CA ASN A 41 8.47 -3.04 -13.57
C ASN A 41 7.98 -1.77 -14.29
N ASN A 42 7.58 -0.75 -13.53
CA ASN A 42 7.05 0.51 -14.05
C ASN A 42 8.12 1.61 -14.22
N ARG A 43 9.41 1.31 -14.01
CA ARG A 43 10.49 2.32 -14.01
C ARG A 43 10.73 3.00 -15.35
N ASN A 44 10.41 2.32 -16.44
CA ASN A 44 10.67 2.77 -17.81
C ASN A 44 9.46 3.48 -18.44
N LEU A 45 8.36 3.68 -17.68
CA LEU A 45 7.19 4.38 -18.17
C LEU A 45 7.53 5.86 -18.42
N THR A 46 7.35 6.29 -19.67
CA THR A 46 7.59 7.67 -20.12
C THR A 46 6.30 8.45 -20.36
N ASP A 47 5.19 7.76 -20.62
CA ASP A 47 3.89 8.39 -20.81
C ASP A 47 3.27 8.85 -19.47
N ALA A 48 2.80 10.09 -19.44
CA ALA A 48 2.24 10.69 -18.23
C ALA A 48 0.93 10.01 -17.79
N ALA A 49 0.08 9.61 -18.74
CA ALA A 49 -1.19 8.96 -18.42
C ALA A 49 -0.98 7.54 -17.88
N GLU A 50 0.00 6.81 -18.39
CA GLU A 50 0.42 5.51 -17.82
C GLU A 50 0.97 5.65 -16.40
N VAL A 51 1.83 6.64 -16.15
CA VAL A 51 2.36 6.89 -14.80
C VAL A 51 1.25 7.23 -13.82
N GLU A 52 0.27 8.05 -14.21
CA GLU A 52 -0.89 8.34 -13.35
C GLU A 52 -1.73 7.09 -13.04
N ARG A 53 -1.96 6.24 -14.04
CA ARG A 53 -2.67 4.96 -13.84
C ARG A 53 -1.92 4.06 -12.85
N ALA A 54 -0.60 3.94 -13.00
CA ALA A 54 0.22 3.16 -12.09
C ALA A 54 0.21 3.73 -10.66
N LEU A 55 0.25 5.06 -10.51
CA LEU A 55 0.15 5.72 -9.21
C LEU A 55 -1.21 5.50 -8.56
N LYS A 56 -2.31 5.60 -9.33
CA LYS A 56 -3.66 5.33 -8.83
C LYS A 56 -3.79 3.88 -8.35
N MET A 57 -3.17 2.94 -9.04
CA MET A 57 -3.13 1.54 -8.60
C MET A 57 -2.35 1.38 -7.29
N GLY A 58 -1.20 2.05 -7.14
CA GLY A 58 -0.45 2.04 -5.88
C GLY A 58 -1.22 2.69 -4.71
N GLU A 59 -1.99 3.75 -4.96
CA GLU A 59 -2.88 4.36 -3.96
C GLU A 59 -4.03 3.44 -3.56
N TYR A 60 -4.60 2.70 -4.51
CA TYR A 60 -5.59 1.66 -4.22
C TYR A 60 -5.00 0.59 -3.28
N ILE A 61 -3.81 0.07 -3.59
CA ILE A 61 -3.12 -0.92 -2.72
C ILE A 61 -2.90 -0.34 -1.32
N LYS A 62 -2.48 0.93 -1.20
CA LYS A 62 -2.32 1.60 0.09
C LYS A 62 -3.62 1.60 0.90
N ASN A 63 -4.74 1.95 0.26
CA ASN A 63 -6.04 2.02 0.92
C ASN A 63 -6.54 0.64 1.35
N GLU A 64 -6.35 -0.39 0.53
CA GLU A 64 -6.66 -1.78 0.89
C GLU A 64 -5.87 -2.25 2.10
N THR A 65 -4.57 -1.96 2.15
CA THR A 65 -3.72 -2.31 3.30
C THR A 65 -4.17 -1.59 4.58
N LEU A 66 -4.54 -0.31 4.48
CA LEU A 66 -5.08 0.45 5.62
C LEU A 66 -6.44 -0.10 6.08
N ALA A 67 -7.31 -0.47 5.13
CA ALA A 67 -8.59 -1.11 5.43
C ALA A 67 -8.38 -2.43 6.18
N LEU A 68 -7.44 -3.26 5.74
CA LEU A 68 -7.06 -4.50 6.42
C LEU A 68 -6.61 -4.23 7.87
N TYR A 69 -5.81 -3.18 8.10
CA TYR A 69 -5.38 -2.79 9.46
C TYR A 69 -6.55 -2.33 10.32
N SER A 70 -7.46 -1.53 9.76
CA SER A 70 -8.67 -1.09 10.46
C SER A 70 -9.54 -2.28 10.86
N LEU A 71 -9.67 -3.28 9.96
CA LEU A 71 -10.47 -4.48 10.19
C LEU A 71 -9.83 -5.37 11.26
N ARG A 72 -8.51 -5.53 11.26
CA ARG A 72 -7.78 -6.24 12.32
C ARG A 72 -8.02 -5.58 13.67
N LYS A 73 -7.89 -4.26 13.76
CA LYS A 73 -8.15 -3.49 14.99
C LYS A 73 -9.59 -3.65 15.46
N TYR A 74 -10.55 -3.52 14.54
CA TYR A 74 -11.97 -3.72 14.84
C TYR A 74 -12.28 -5.12 15.36
N ARG A 75 -11.75 -6.17 14.70
CA ARG A 75 -11.91 -7.57 15.15
C ARG A 75 -11.37 -7.79 16.55
N HIS A 76 -10.23 -7.19 16.89
CA HIS A 76 -9.67 -7.25 18.24
C HIS A 76 -10.59 -6.57 19.26
N LEU A 77 -10.96 -5.30 19.02
CA LEU A 77 -11.87 -4.54 19.89
C LEU A 77 -13.20 -5.26 20.11
N LYS A 78 -13.80 -5.79 19.03
CA LYS A 78 -15.07 -6.53 19.13
C LYS A 78 -14.96 -7.72 20.07
N ARG A 79 -13.87 -8.51 20.00
CA ARG A 79 -13.64 -9.65 20.89
C ARG A 79 -13.41 -9.24 22.34
N THR A 80 -12.74 -8.11 22.56
CA THR A 80 -12.43 -7.61 23.91
C THR A 80 -13.65 -7.05 24.63
N TYR A 81 -14.48 -6.26 23.93
CA TYR A 81 -15.62 -5.56 24.55
C TYR A 81 -16.95 -6.32 24.44
N TYR A 82 -17.08 -7.24 23.49
CA TYR A 82 -18.27 -8.07 23.29
C TYR A 82 -17.87 -9.55 23.25
N PRO A 83 -17.39 -10.12 24.38
CA PRO A 83 -17.24 -11.56 24.47
C PRO A 83 -18.60 -12.22 24.18
N PRO A 84 -18.65 -13.34 23.45
CA PRO A 84 -19.90 -14.07 23.29
C PRO A 84 -20.41 -14.42 24.69
N ASP A 85 -21.66 -14.02 24.99
CA ASP A 85 -22.33 -14.42 26.22
C ASP A 85 -22.34 -15.96 26.26
N ASN A 86 -21.79 -16.55 27.34
CA ASN A 86 -21.83 -17.99 27.58
C ASN A 86 -23.27 -18.45 27.87
#